data_AF-A0A414DGV5-F1
#
_entry.id   AF-A0A414DGV5-F1
#
_cell.length_a   1.000
_cell.length_b   1.000
_cell.length_c   1.000
_cell.angle_alpha   90.00
_cell.angle_beta   90.00
_cell.angle_gamma   90.00
#
_symmetry.space_group_name_H-M   'P 1'
#
loop_
_entity.id
_entity.type
_entity.pdbx_description
1 polymer ?
#
loop_
_entity_poly.entity_id
_entity_poly.type
_entity_poly.pdbx_seq_one_letter_code
_entity_poly.pdbx_strand_id
1 'polypeptide(L)'
;MTKELSIEKIKKELIDKISNNSDILEYFENYLQGEEYHKHCLKEYGMKYIKDNFIFANDMSMSDNGNFISVEVNEEEGTSLDGIKMYYRVIIMVTLEDYKDIDTISVLLGKIATELYPDRFSYKNTVYYHKNRKQPARVIKFTVG
;
A
#
# COMPACT_ATOMS: atom_id res chain seq x y z
N MET A 1 -12.53 -4.75 22.64
CA MET A 1 -11.13 -5.22 22.77
C MET A 1 -10.25 -4.19 22.10
N THR A 2 -9.29 -3.62 22.81
CA THR A 2 -8.32 -2.67 22.23
C THR A 2 -7.40 -3.46 21.31
N LYS A 3 -7.30 -3.04 20.05
CA LYS A 3 -6.41 -3.66 19.08
C LYS A 3 -4.97 -3.38 19.53
N GLU A 4 -4.20 -4.42 19.83
CA GLU A 4 -2.77 -4.25 20.10
C GLU A 4 -2.06 -3.77 18.82
N LEU A 5 -1.26 -2.71 18.95
CA LEU A 5 -0.57 -2.02 17.87
C LEU A 5 0.95 -2.21 17.99
N SER A 6 1.60 -2.49 16.87
CA SER A 6 3.04 -2.45 16.68
C SER A 6 3.35 -2.24 15.20
N ILE A 7 4.55 -1.78 14.85
CA ILE A 7 4.98 -1.63 13.44
C ILE A 7 4.76 -2.93 12.67
N GLU A 8 5.23 -4.06 13.21
CA GLU A 8 5.15 -5.36 12.54
C GLU A 8 3.70 -5.81 12.33
N LYS A 9 2.86 -5.65 13.35
CA LYS A 9 1.47 -6.09 13.29
C LYS A 9 0.66 -5.23 12.32
N ILE A 10 0.87 -3.92 12.33
CA ILE A 10 0.18 -3.00 11.41
C ILE A 10 0.57 -3.31 9.97
N LYS A 11 1.87 -3.47 9.70
CA LYS A 11 2.38 -3.87 8.38
C LYS A 11 1.78 -5.20 7.93
N LYS A 12 1.83 -6.23 8.78
CA LYS A 12 1.33 -7.56 8.47
C LYS A 12 -0.15 -7.53 8.09
N GLU A 13 -0.99 -6.90 8.91
CA GLU A 13 -2.43 -6.84 8.65
C GLU A 13 -2.76 -6.10 7.35
N LEU A 14 -2.07 -4.98 7.07
CA LEU A 14 -2.24 -4.24 5.82
C LEU A 14 -1.79 -5.08 4.62
N ILE A 15 -0.60 -5.67 4.67
CA ILE A 15 -0.06 -6.49 3.59
C ILE A 15 -0.93 -7.72 3.37
N ASP A 16 -1.38 -8.40 4.42
CA ASP A 16 -2.26 -9.56 4.32
C ASP A 16 -3.60 -9.19 3.66
N LYS A 17 -4.20 -8.06 4.05
CA LYS A 17 -5.48 -7.62 3.49
C LYS A 17 -5.35 -7.12 2.04
N ILE A 18 -4.28 -6.39 1.72
CA ILE A 18 -3.98 -5.89 0.36
C ILE A 18 -3.66 -7.07 -0.57
N SER A 19 -2.77 -7.97 -0.14
CA SER A 19 -2.31 -9.13 -0.93
C SER A 19 -3.38 -10.19 -1.17
N ASN A 20 -4.51 -10.12 -0.47
CA ASN A 20 -5.64 -11.02 -0.65
C ASN A 20 -6.89 -10.30 -1.18
N ASN A 21 -6.78 -9.03 -1.57
CA ASN A 21 -7.89 -8.31 -2.17
C ASN A 21 -8.06 -8.72 -3.64
N SER A 22 -9.27 -9.17 -4.02
CA SER A 22 -9.57 -9.66 -5.37
C SER A 22 -9.30 -8.62 -6.45
N ASP A 23 -9.73 -7.38 -6.24
CA ASP A 23 -9.68 -6.34 -7.27
C ASP A 23 -8.23 -5.87 -7.51
N ILE A 24 -7.41 -5.85 -6.44
CA ILE A 24 -5.96 -5.60 -6.56
C ILE A 24 -5.27 -6.74 -7.30
N LEU A 25 -5.59 -7.99 -6.97
CA LEU A 25 -5.00 -9.15 -7.64
C LEU A 25 -5.42 -9.20 -9.12
N GLU A 26 -6.68 -8.95 -9.42
CA GLU A 26 -7.21 -8.90 -10.79
C GLU A 26 -6.54 -7.81 -11.62
N TYR A 27 -6.30 -6.61 -11.04
CA TYR A 27 -5.56 -5.55 -11.71
C TYR A 27 -4.17 -6.02 -12.14
N PHE A 28 -3.38 -6.56 -11.20
CA PHE A 28 -2.03 -7.03 -11.51
C PHE A 28 -2.05 -8.23 -12.45
N GLU A 29 -3.01 -9.15 -12.30
CA GLU A 29 -3.18 -10.27 -13.22
C GLU A 29 -3.39 -9.79 -14.66
N ASN A 30 -4.31 -8.86 -14.87
CA ASN A 30 -4.61 -8.29 -16.18
C ASN A 30 -3.40 -7.55 -16.79
N TYR A 31 -2.66 -6.80 -15.96
CA TYR A 31 -1.40 -6.19 -16.37
C TYR A 31 -0.40 -7.24 -16.87
N LEU A 32 -0.18 -8.32 -16.10
CA LEU A 32 0.79 -9.37 -16.44
C LEU A 32 0.38 -10.20 -17.66
N GLN A 33 -0.91 -10.30 -17.97
CA GLN A 33 -1.37 -10.98 -19.20
C GLN A 33 -0.94 -10.24 -20.48
N GLY A 34 -0.72 -8.92 -20.39
CA GLY A 34 -0.23 -8.08 -21.49
C GLY A 34 1.28 -8.19 -21.75
N GLU A 35 2.04 -8.76 -20.80
CA GLU A 35 3.50 -8.82 -20.80
C GLU A 35 3.99 -10.27 -20.99
N GLU A 36 4.61 -10.57 -22.14
CA GLU A 36 4.95 -11.94 -22.55
C GLU A 36 5.85 -12.69 -21.54
N TYR A 37 6.82 -11.99 -20.95
CA TYR A 37 7.70 -12.53 -19.90
C TYR A 37 6.92 -12.88 -18.62
N HIS A 38 6.08 -11.94 -18.15
CA HIS A 38 5.34 -12.09 -16.91
C HIS A 38 4.22 -13.13 -17.00
N LYS A 39 3.67 -13.35 -18.19
CA LYS A 39 2.66 -14.38 -18.45
C LYS A 39 3.17 -15.79 -18.12
N HIS A 40 4.44 -16.08 -18.38
CA HIS A 40 5.04 -17.35 -17.98
C HIS A 40 5.10 -17.48 -16.45
N CYS A 41 5.58 -16.45 -15.76
CA CYS A 41 5.68 -16.44 -14.30
C CYS A 41 4.31 -16.58 -13.63
N LEU A 42 3.28 -15.89 -14.14
CA LEU A 42 1.92 -16.02 -13.63
C LEU A 42 1.38 -17.45 -13.80
N LYS A 43 1.68 -18.12 -14.92
CA LYS A 43 1.27 -19.51 -15.15
C LYS A 43 1.97 -20.50 -14.19
N GLU A 44 3.23 -20.26 -13.89
CA GLU A 44 4.04 -21.15 -13.04
C GLU A 44 3.78 -20.95 -11.53
N TYR A 45 3.71 -19.69 -11.10
CA TYR A 45 3.66 -19.32 -9.68
C TYR A 45 2.29 -18.80 -9.21
N GLY A 46 1.36 -18.56 -10.13
CA GLY A 46 0.02 -18.06 -9.84
C GLY A 46 0.03 -16.73 -9.08
N MET A 47 -0.97 -16.53 -8.23
CA MET A 47 -1.13 -15.30 -7.43
C MET A 47 0.03 -15.02 -6.47
N LYS A 48 0.82 -16.04 -6.10
CA LYS A 48 2.01 -15.86 -5.28
C LYS A 48 3.02 -14.94 -5.97
N TYR A 49 3.13 -15.01 -7.29
CA TYR A 49 3.99 -14.12 -8.05
C TYR A 49 3.63 -12.65 -7.85
N ILE A 50 2.33 -12.32 -7.91
CA ILE A 50 1.85 -10.94 -7.72
C ILE A 50 2.22 -10.43 -6.32
N LYS A 51 1.92 -11.24 -5.29
CA LYS A 51 2.19 -10.89 -3.89
C LYS A 51 3.68 -10.65 -3.64
N ASP A 52 4.55 -11.50 -4.20
CA ASP A 52 5.99 -11.44 -3.96
C ASP A 52 6.69 -10.32 -4.76
N ASN A 53 6.11 -9.84 -5.87
CA ASN A 53 6.79 -8.93 -6.81
C ASN A 53 6.15 -7.55 -6.94
N PHE A 54 4.92 -7.34 -6.43
CA PHE A 54 4.22 -6.07 -6.57
C PHE A 54 3.73 -5.49 -5.24
N ILE A 55 3.77 -6.24 -4.14
CA ILE A 55 3.21 -5.80 -2.84
C ILE A 55 4.28 -5.93 -1.76
N PHE A 56 4.71 -4.80 -1.18
CA PHE A 56 5.91 -4.75 -0.33
C PHE A 56 5.63 -4.18 1.06
N ALA A 57 6.22 -4.80 2.10
CA ALA A 57 6.12 -4.37 3.50
C ALA A 57 7.19 -3.33 3.92
N ASN A 58 7.80 -2.67 2.94
CA ASN A 58 8.86 -1.69 3.09
C ASN A 58 8.68 -0.58 2.05
N ASP A 59 9.26 0.59 2.30
CA ASP A 59 9.23 1.68 1.34
C ASP A 59 9.90 1.24 0.01
N MET A 60 9.26 1.61 -1.09
CA MET A 60 9.69 1.34 -2.46
C MET A 60 9.79 2.65 -3.28
N SER A 61 9.78 3.81 -2.62
CA SER A 61 9.85 5.13 -3.24
C SER A 61 11.09 5.34 -4.11
N MET A 62 12.20 4.69 -3.76
CA MET A 62 13.49 4.74 -4.46
C MET A 62 13.69 3.60 -5.47
N SER A 63 12.70 2.71 -5.64
CA SER A 63 12.79 1.63 -6.63
C SER A 63 12.57 2.14 -8.05
N ASP A 64 13.15 1.44 -9.02
CA ASP A 64 12.88 1.65 -10.45
C ASP A 64 11.63 0.87 -10.92
N ASN A 65 10.90 0.24 -10.00
CA ASN A 65 9.69 -0.52 -10.32
C ASN A 65 8.57 0.43 -10.75
N GLY A 66 8.04 0.24 -11.96
CA GLY A 66 6.91 1.02 -12.49
C GLY A 66 5.61 0.73 -11.75
N ASN A 67 5.37 -0.55 -11.44
CA ASN A 67 4.15 -1.03 -10.79
C ASN A 67 4.47 -1.58 -9.39
N PHE A 68 3.89 -1.00 -8.33
CA PHE A 68 3.90 -1.60 -7.00
C PHE A 68 2.89 -0.95 -6.06
N ILE A 69 2.61 -1.67 -4.96
CA ILE A 69 2.00 -1.17 -3.74
C ILE A 69 3.00 -1.42 -2.60
N SER A 70 3.28 -0.41 -1.78
CA SER A 70 4.16 -0.55 -0.64
C SER A 70 3.54 0.02 0.63
N VAL A 71 3.83 -0.62 1.77
CA VAL A 71 3.37 -0.21 3.10
C VAL A 71 4.57 0.10 3.98
N GLU A 72 4.65 1.34 4.42
CA GLU A 72 5.61 1.80 5.42
C GLU A 72 4.85 2.20 6.69
N VAL A 73 5.40 1.88 7.84
CA VAL A 73 4.84 2.23 9.15
C VAL A 73 5.98 2.76 10.00
N ASN A 74 5.82 3.98 10.49
CA ASN A 74 6.77 4.67 11.34
C ASN A 74 6.13 4.96 12.68
N GLU A 75 6.91 4.85 13.74
CA GLU A 75 6.50 5.25 15.08
C GLU A 75 6.85 6.73 15.28
N GLU A 76 5.89 7.52 15.74
CA GLU A 76 6.02 8.97 15.93
C GLU A 76 5.43 9.37 17.29
N GLU A 77 6.12 10.26 18.01
CA GLU A 77 5.59 10.90 19.22
C GLU A 77 4.63 12.03 18.84
N GLY A 78 3.46 12.07 19.48
CA GLY A 78 2.51 13.16 19.37
C GLY A 78 2.15 13.74 20.74
N THR A 79 2.06 15.07 20.81
CA THR A 79 1.56 15.75 22.01
C THR A 79 0.03 15.71 22.02
N SER A 80 -0.56 15.20 23.10
CA SER A 80 -2.00 15.22 23.36
C SER A 80 -2.31 15.99 24.66
N LEU A 81 -3.58 16.23 24.95
CA LEU A 81 -4.00 16.86 26.21
C LEU A 81 -3.54 16.09 27.45
N ASP A 82 -3.36 14.77 27.34
CA ASP A 82 -2.92 13.89 28.43
C ASP A 82 -1.40 13.68 28.47
N GLY A 83 -0.64 14.43 27.67
CA GLY A 83 0.82 14.30 27.54
C GLY A 83 1.28 13.69 26.22
N ILE A 84 2.53 13.22 26.20
CA ILE A 84 3.14 12.58 25.02
C ILE A 84 2.54 11.18 24.86
N LYS A 85 2.05 10.88 23.65
CA LYS A 85 1.54 9.56 23.27
C LYS A 85 2.29 9.08 22.03
N MET A 86 2.51 7.77 21.97
CA MET A 86 3.07 7.11 20.79
C MET A 86 1.97 6.84 19.78
N TYR A 87 2.25 7.14 18.51
CA TYR A 87 1.38 6.85 17.40
C TYR A 87 2.15 6.14 16.29
N TYR A 88 1.42 5.45 15.42
CA TYR A 88 1.93 4.82 14.21
C TYR A 88 1.44 5.57 12.99
N ARG A 89 2.36 6.20 12.28
CA ARG A 89 2.09 6.80 10.98
C ARG A 89 2.26 5.75 9.90
N VAL A 90 1.18 5.51 9.18
CA VAL A 90 1.12 4.58 8.06
C VAL A 90 1.19 5.34 6.75
N ILE A 91 2.00 4.83 5.83
CA ILE A 91 2.13 5.33 4.46
C ILE A 91 1.93 4.14 3.53
N ILE A 92 0.89 4.19 2.71
CA ILE A 92 0.68 3.25 1.60
C ILE A 92 0.96 4.02 0.31
N MET A 93 1.94 3.57 -0.46
CA MET A 93 2.26 4.13 -1.77
C MET A 93 1.82 3.16 -2.86
N VAL A 94 1.22 3.69 -3.91
CA VAL A 94 0.95 2.92 -5.13
C VAL A 94 1.47 3.68 -6.34
N THR A 95 2.12 2.96 -7.25
CA THR A 95 2.47 3.43 -8.58
C THR A 95 2.05 2.40 -9.61
N LEU A 96 1.57 2.90 -10.74
CA LEU A 96 1.13 2.10 -11.87
C LEU A 96 1.69 2.73 -13.16
N GLU A 97 2.15 1.91 -14.11
CA GLU A 97 2.62 2.34 -15.43
C GLU A 97 1.45 2.86 -16.28
N ASP A 98 0.33 2.14 -16.30
CA ASP A 98 -0.94 2.71 -16.76
C ASP A 98 -1.64 3.42 -15.60
N TYR A 99 -1.44 4.73 -15.53
CA TYR A 99 -1.96 5.57 -14.44
C TYR A 99 -3.49 5.72 -14.45
N LYS A 100 -4.22 5.20 -15.45
CA LYS A 100 -5.69 5.33 -15.52
C LYS A 100 -6.40 4.74 -14.30
N ASP A 101 -5.87 3.65 -13.76
CA ASP A 101 -6.46 2.93 -12.64
C ASP A 101 -5.88 3.33 -11.28
N ILE A 102 -4.89 4.24 -11.23
CA ILE A 102 -4.21 4.60 -9.98
C ILE A 102 -5.16 5.22 -8.97
N ASP A 103 -6.14 5.98 -9.45
CA ASP A 103 -7.15 6.61 -8.60
C ASP A 103 -8.09 5.56 -8.01
N THR A 104 -8.55 4.62 -8.83
CA THR A 104 -9.39 3.48 -8.42
C THR A 104 -8.69 2.62 -7.37
N ILE A 105 -7.45 2.21 -7.63
CA ILE A 105 -6.65 1.40 -6.71
C ILE A 105 -6.35 2.19 -5.42
N SER A 106 -6.04 3.49 -5.51
CA SER A 106 -5.79 4.30 -4.31
C SER A 106 -7.02 4.46 -3.40
N VAL A 107 -8.22 4.57 -4.00
CA VAL A 107 -9.48 4.62 -3.26
C VAL A 107 -9.73 3.28 -2.56
N LEU A 108 -9.48 2.17 -3.26
CA LEU A 108 -9.60 0.83 -2.68
C LEU A 108 -8.64 0.61 -1.50
N LEU A 109 -7.38 1.03 -1.63
CA LEU A 109 -6.41 1.03 -0.51
C LEU A 109 -6.89 1.89 0.67
N GLY A 110 -7.51 3.04 0.39
CA GLY A 110 -8.16 3.87 1.41
C GLY A 110 -9.32 3.17 2.13
N LYS A 111 -10.14 2.40 1.41
CA LYS A 111 -11.22 1.58 1.99
C LYS A 111 -10.65 0.47 2.87
N ILE A 112 -9.62 -0.25 2.40
CA ILE A 112 -8.91 -1.26 3.20
C ILE A 112 -8.38 -0.67 4.51
N ALA A 113 -7.74 0.50 4.44
CA ALA A 113 -7.27 1.21 5.64
C ALA A 113 -8.43 1.58 6.60
N THR A 114 -9.60 1.92 6.05
CA THR A 114 -10.80 2.24 6.84
C THR A 114 -11.38 1.02 7.55
N GLU A 115 -11.44 -0.11 6.86
CA GLU A 115 -11.90 -1.37 7.45
C GLU A 115 -11.00 -1.84 8.58
N LEU A 116 -9.68 -1.77 8.39
CA LEU A 116 -8.71 -2.25 9.38
C LEU A 116 -8.53 -1.30 10.57
N TYR A 117 -8.66 0.01 10.34
CA TYR A 117 -8.42 1.06 11.33
C TYR A 117 -9.51 2.14 11.24
N PRO A 118 -10.72 1.85 11.75
CA PRO A 118 -11.85 2.79 11.69
C PRO A 118 -11.58 4.07 12.51
N ASP A 119 -10.87 3.95 13.64
CA ASP A 119 -10.57 5.07 14.54
C ASP A 119 -9.29 5.85 14.17
N ARG A 120 -8.72 5.57 12.99
CA ARG A 120 -7.54 6.30 12.48
C ARG A 120 -7.86 7.79 12.28
N PHE A 121 -6.83 8.61 12.31
CA PHE A 121 -6.95 10.05 12.08
C PHE A 121 -5.89 10.55 11.10
N SER A 122 -5.93 11.85 10.77
CA SER A 122 -4.99 12.49 9.84
C SER A 122 -4.94 11.85 8.45
N TYR A 123 -6.04 11.25 7.99
CA TYR A 123 -6.13 10.58 6.70
C TYR A 123 -5.92 11.55 5.54
N LYS A 124 -5.07 11.17 4.59
CA LYS A 124 -4.81 11.89 3.33
C LYS A 124 -4.61 10.88 2.21
N ASN A 125 -5.15 11.16 1.03
CA ASN A 125 -4.79 10.48 -0.22
C ASN A 125 -4.31 11.57 -1.20
N THR A 126 -3.00 11.62 -1.44
CA THR A 126 -2.37 12.71 -2.21
C THR A 126 -1.64 12.17 -3.43
N VAL A 127 -1.68 12.93 -4.52
CA VAL A 127 -0.79 12.71 -5.67
C VAL A 127 0.62 13.11 -5.29
N TYR A 128 1.60 12.31 -5.70
CA TYR A 128 3.02 12.58 -5.53
C TYR A 128 3.75 12.39 -6.87
N TYR A 129 4.49 13.41 -7.30
CA TYR A 129 5.32 13.35 -8.50
C TYR A 129 6.78 13.22 -8.05
N HIS A 130 7.36 12.04 -8.22
CA HIS A 130 8.78 11.87 -7.98
C HIS A 130 9.55 12.43 -9.18
N LYS A 131 10.51 13.33 -8.94
CA LYS A 131 11.25 14.07 -9.99
C LYS A 131 11.91 13.16 -11.04
N ASN A 132 12.23 11.91 -10.65
CA ASN A 132 12.86 10.92 -11.51
C ASN A 132 11.89 9.88 -12.09
N ARG A 133 10.58 9.94 -11.76
CA ARG A 133 9.57 9.01 -12.29
C ARG A 133 8.73 9.70 -13.35
N LYS A 134 8.47 8.98 -14.44
CA LYS A 134 7.60 9.45 -15.53
C LYS A 134 6.11 9.48 -15.15
N GLN A 135 5.72 8.71 -14.14
CA GLN A 135 4.31 8.56 -13.71
C GLN A 135 4.05 9.03 -12.29
N PRO A 136 2.83 9.53 -12.01
CA PRO A 136 2.42 9.90 -10.66
C PRO A 136 2.32 8.69 -9.74
N ALA A 137 2.56 8.92 -8.45
CA ALA A 137 2.22 8.00 -7.38
C ALA A 137 0.98 8.53 -6.63
N ARG A 138 0.20 7.62 -6.05
CA ARG A 138 -0.76 7.96 -4.99
C ARG A 138 -0.18 7.54 -3.65
N VAL A 139 -0.26 8.43 -2.68
CA VAL A 139 0.26 8.22 -1.33
C VAL A 139 -0.88 8.41 -0.33
N ILE A 140 -1.31 7.30 0.27
CA ILE A 140 -2.29 7.26 1.33
C ILE A 140 -1.54 7.33 2.66
N LYS A 141 -1.85 8.34 3.48
CA LYS A 141 -1.25 8.53 4.80
C LYS A 141 -2.33 8.59 5.86
N PHE A 142 -2.11 7.96 7.00
CA PHE A 142 -2.97 8.07 8.17
C PHE A 142 -2.19 7.73 9.44
N THR A 143 -2.78 8.03 10.58
CA THR A 143 -2.18 7.76 11.89
C THR A 143 -3.11 6.86 12.71
N VAL A 144 -2.52 5.90 13.43
CA VAL A 144 -3.19 4.99 14.35
C VAL A 144 -2.52 5.10 15.73
N GLY A 145 -3.28 5.13 16.81
CA GLY A 145 -2.78 5.06 18.18
C GLY A 145 -3.91 5.10 19.19
#